data_AF-A0A951JGV9-F1
#
_entry.id   AF-A0A951JGV9-F1
#
_cell.length_a   1.000
_cell.length_b   1.000
_cell.length_c   1.000
_cell.angle_alpha   90.00
_cell.angle_beta   90.00
_cell.angle_gamma   90.00
#
_symmetry.space_group_name_H-M   'P 1'
#
loop_
_entity.id
_entity.type
_entity.pdbx_description
1 polymer ?
#
loop_
_entity_poly.entity_id
_entity_poly.type
_entity_poly.pdbx_seq_one_letter_code
_entity_poly.pdbx_strand_id
1 'polypeptide(L)' 'TLEPEENEERVEAFLDRHPEFVMEPPEGMETTHLDGEGRLAVLPWRTGFDGAFAARMRKRG' A
#
# COMPACT_ATOMS: atom_id res chain seq x y z
N THR A 1 -8.33 4.18 -9.45
CA THR A 1 -9.41 3.70 -8.58
C THR A 1 -8.88 3.62 -7.16
N LEU A 2 -9.70 3.96 -6.17
CA LEU A 2 -9.39 3.90 -4.74
C LEU A 2 -10.29 2.87 -4.04
N GLU A 3 -10.90 1.96 -4.80
CA GLU A 3 -11.78 0.92 -4.27
C GLU A 3 -10.95 -0.12 -3.48
N PRO A 4 -11.32 -0.43 -2.23
CA PRO A 4 -10.58 -1.40 -1.40
C PRO A 4 -10.38 -2.76 -2.07
N GLU A 5 -11.37 -3.20 -2.84
CA GLU A 5 -11.41 -4.46 -3.58
C GLU A 5 -10.31 -4.55 -4.65
N GLU A 6 -9.88 -3.40 -5.17
CA GLU A 6 -8.81 -3.29 -6.18
C GLU A 6 -7.43 -3.03 -5.55
N ASN A 7 -7.38 -2.66 -4.26
CA ASN A 7 -6.19 -2.18 -3.56
C ASN A 7 -5.82 -3.06 -2.35
N GLU A 8 -6.33 -2.75 -1.16
CA GLU A 8 -6.02 -3.42 0.10
C GLU A 8 -6.33 -4.93 0.01
N GLU A 9 -7.50 -5.31 -0.49
CA GLU A 9 -7.90 -6.71 -0.60
C GLU A 9 -7.02 -7.48 -1.60
N ARG A 10 -6.53 -6.82 -2.65
CA ARG A 10 -5.59 -7.43 -3.61
C ARG A 10 -4.23 -7.68 -2.98
N VAL A 11 -3.78 -6.76 -2.12
CA VAL A 11 -2.53 -6.88 -1.35
C VAL A 11 -2.64 -8.02 -0.34
N GLU A 12 -3.71 -8.05 0.45
CA GLU A 12 -3.97 -9.11 1.44
C GLU A 12 -4.03 -10.48 0.77
N ALA A 13 -4.84 -10.62 -0.28
CA ALA A 13 -4.96 -11.88 -1.00
C ALA A 13 -3.65 -12.32 -1.69
N PHE A 14 -2.78 -11.38 -2.06
CA PHE A 14 -1.45 -11.72 -2.57
C PHE A 14 -0.55 -12.27 -1.46
N LEU A 15 -0.46 -11.60 -0.31
CA LEU A 15 0.39 -12.02 0.81
C LEU A 15 -0.06 -13.37 1.38
N ASP A 16 -1.37 -13.64 1.44
CA ASP A 16 -1.91 -14.93 1.86
C ASP A 16 -1.47 -16.08 0.95
N ARG A 17 -1.36 -15.83 -0.37
CA ARG A 17 -0.92 -16.83 -1.35
C ARG A 17 0.60 -16.95 -1.47
N HIS A 18 1.33 -15.94 -1.02
CA HIS A 18 2.78 -15.81 -1.19
C HIS A 18 3.47 -15.47 0.14
N PRO A 19 3.57 -16.44 1.07
CA PRO A 19 4.15 -16.23 2.40
C PRO A 19 5.65 -15.88 2.36
N GLU A 20 6.30 -16.06 1.22
CA GLU A 20 7.66 -15.60 0.98
C GLU A 20 7.76 -14.08 0.76
N PHE A 21 6.65 -13.37 0.61
CA PHE A 21 6.62 -11.91 0.55
C PHE A 21 6.13 -11.32 1.87
N VAL A 22 6.65 -10.14 2.20
CA VAL A 22 6.15 -9.33 3.32
C VAL A 22 6.03 -7.87 2.93
N MET A 23 5.13 -7.16 3.61
CA MET A 23 5.06 -5.71 3.54
C MET A 23 6.40 -5.08 3.95
N GLU A 24 6.85 -4.11 3.15
CA GLU A 24 8.04 -3.33 3.42
C GLU A 24 7.75 -1.86 3.15
N PRO A 25 7.33 -1.10 4.18
CA PRO A 25 7.07 0.32 4.04
C PRO A 25 8.31 1.07 3.54
N PRO A 26 8.16 2.11 2.71
CA PRO A 26 9.29 2.89 2.22
C PRO A 26 9.99 3.66 3.34
N GLU A 27 11.30 3.46 3.46
CA GLU A 27 12.14 4.24 4.36
C GLU A 27 12.16 5.73 3.94
N GLY A 28 12.03 6.63 4.90
CA GLY A 28 12.11 8.08 4.67
C GLY A 28 10.86 8.70 4.03
N MET A 29 9.78 7.95 3.85
CA MET A 29 8.50 8.52 3.42
C MET A 29 7.76 9.16 4.61
N GLU A 30 7.26 10.37 4.39
CA GLU A 30 6.37 11.06 5.33
C GLU A 30 5.14 10.19 5.66
N THR A 31 4.92 9.90 6.94
CA THR A 31 3.81 9.05 7.42
C THR A 31 2.44 9.63 7.08
N THR A 32 2.36 10.91 6.73
CA THR A 32 1.13 11.61 6.33
C THR A 32 0.49 11.05 5.05
N HIS A 33 1.26 10.33 4.23
CA HIS A 33 0.80 9.69 3.00
C HIS A 33 0.65 8.17 3.13
N LEU A 34 1.03 7.62 4.28
CA LEU A 34 0.94 6.20 4.56
C LEU A 34 -0.33 5.89 5.36
N ASP A 35 -0.96 4.76 5.08
CA ASP A 35 -2.00 4.22 5.93
C ASP A 35 -1.40 3.53 7.19
N GLY A 36 -2.28 3.00 8.04
CA GLY A 36 -1.87 2.29 9.26
C GLY A 36 -1.05 1.02 9.03
N GLU A 37 -0.98 0.53 7.79
CA GLU A 37 -0.23 -0.67 7.40
C GLU A 37 1.03 -0.33 6.57
N GLY A 38 1.34 0.96 6.42
CA GLY A 38 2.52 1.43 5.70
C GLY A 38 2.39 1.39 4.17
N ARG A 39 1.17 1.35 3.65
CA ARG A 39 0.85 1.47 2.22
C ARG A 39 0.61 2.93 1.87
N LEU A 40 1.02 3.35 0.69
CA LEU A 40 0.75 4.68 0.18
C LEU A 40 -0.73 4.78 -0.22
N ALA A 41 -1.42 5.79 0.31
CA ALA A 41 -2.77 6.15 -0.10
C ALA A 41 -2.84 7.66 -0.37
N VAL A 42 -2.84 8.03 -1.65
CA VAL A 42 -3.02 9.41 -2.09
C VAL A 42 -4.52 9.65 -2.30
N LEU A 43 -5.12 10.43 -1.41
CA LEU A 43 -6.53 10.78 -1.47
C LEU A 43 -6.68 12.19 -2.05
N PRO A 44 -7.38 12.37 -3.19
CA PRO A 44 -7.46 13.66 -3.87
C PRO A 44 -7.92 14.82 -2.98
N TRP A 45 -8.87 14.56 -2.08
CA TRP A 45 -9.40 15.55 -1.15
C TRP A 45 -8.45 15.91 0.00
N ARG A 46 -7.36 15.16 0.21
CA ARG A 46 -6.33 15.47 1.21
C ARG A 46 -5.08 16.09 0.60
N THR A 47 -4.72 15.70 -0.62
CA THR A 47 -3.42 16.06 -1.22
C THR A 47 -3.53 17.04 -2.38
N GLY A 48 -4.70 17.16 -3.01
CA GLY A 48 -4.88 17.93 -4.25
C GLY A 48 -4.27 17.26 -5.49
N PHE A 49 -3.77 16.02 -5.37
CA PHE A 49 -3.27 15.19 -6.48
C PHE A 49 -4.32 14.19 -6.95
N ASP A 50 -4.06 13.55 -8.09
CA ASP A 50 -4.84 12.39 -8.52
C ASP A 50 -4.72 11.23 -7.51
N GLY A 51 -5.79 10.44 -7.41
CA GLY A 51 -5.88 9.35 -6.45
C GLY A 51 -4.96 8.20 -6.84
N ALA A 52 -4.15 7.72 -5.89
CA ALA A 52 -3.21 6.62 -6.11
C ALA A 52 -3.07 5.74 -4.87
N PHE A 53 -2.77 4.47 -5.10
CA PHE A 53 -2.47 3.48 -4.08
C PHE A 53 -1.19 2.72 -4.43
N ALA A 54 -0.35 2.44 -3.44
CA ALA A 54 0.81 1.56 -3.64
C ALA A 54 1.18 0.79 -2.37
N ALA A 55 1.49 -0.49 -2.53
CA ALA A 55 2.05 -1.34 -1.49
C ALA A 55 3.42 -1.86 -1.94
N ARG A 56 4.46 -1.62 -1.14
CA ARG A 56 5.79 -2.17 -1.37
C ARG A 56 5.95 -3.46 -0.59
N MET A 57 6.47 -4.48 -1.27
CA MET A 57 6.69 -5.81 -0.70
C MET A 57 8.12 -6.27 -1.00
N ARG A 58 8.69 -7.03 -0.07
CA ARG A 58 9.98 -7.69 -0.25
C ARG A 58 9.83 -9.19 -0.16
N LYS A 59 10.38 -9.91 -1.13
CA LYS A 59 10.57 -11.35 -1.06
C LYS A 59 11.67 -11.68 -0.04
N ARG A 60 11.36 -12.50 0.95
CA ARG A 60 12.31 -13.11 1.88
C ARG A 60 12.95 -14.32 1.18
N GLY A 61 14.28 -14.38 1.23
CA GLY A 61 15.05 -15.53 0.75
C GLY A 61 14.94 -16.72 1.68
#